data_AF-A0A9P4GVX6-F1
#
_entry.id   AF-A0A9P4GVX6-F1
#
_cell.length_a   1.000
_cell.length_b   1.000
_cell.length_c   1.000
_cell.angle_alpha   90.00
_cell.angle_beta   90.00
_cell.angle_gamma   90.00
#
_symmetry.space_group_name_H-M   'P 1'
#
loop_
_entity.id
_entity.type
_entity.pdbx_description
1 polymer ?
#
loop_
_entity_poly.entity_id
_entity_poly.type
_entity_poly.pdbx_seq_one_letter_code
_entity_poly.pdbx_strand_id
1 'polypeptide(L)'
;MLRFASIIVVLSTWFISSSLQFGFFDQMFGNQGHQQQQPQNVRSDSQWYQSQYEGAQCTHYLCPGTLSCVHFPHHCPCAWDSVEDKAELGDGIAICGSKSGWAEGEFARKVELARKGVL
;
A
#
# COMPACT_ATOMS: atom_id res chain seq x y z
N MET A 1 9.56 75.00 -19.69
CA MET A 1 8.32 74.19 -19.63
C MET A 1 8.35 73.00 -20.59
N LEU A 2 8.74 73.16 -21.87
CA LEU A 2 8.79 72.03 -22.84
C LEU A 2 9.72 70.86 -22.43
N ARG A 3 10.87 71.11 -21.78
CA ARG A 3 11.80 70.03 -21.38
C ARG A 3 11.27 69.13 -20.26
N PHE A 4 10.46 69.69 -19.36
CA PHE A 4 9.80 68.90 -18.31
C PHE A 4 8.70 68.02 -18.89
N ALA A 5 7.96 68.51 -19.90
CA ALA A 5 6.95 67.73 -20.59
C ALA A 5 7.56 66.52 -21.31
N SER A 6 8.73 66.67 -21.96
CA SER A 6 9.43 65.54 -22.61
C SER A 6 9.89 64.47 -21.61
N ILE A 7 10.36 64.86 -20.43
CA ILE A 7 10.79 63.91 -19.38
C ILE A 7 9.59 63.12 -18.85
N ILE A 8 8.43 63.78 -18.65
CA ILE A 8 7.21 63.12 -18.18
C ILE A 8 6.65 62.14 -19.22
N VAL A 9 6.74 62.47 -20.51
CA VAL A 9 6.32 61.56 -21.60
C VAL A 9 7.23 60.34 -21.73
N VAL A 10 8.54 60.49 -21.52
CA VAL A 10 9.48 59.35 -21.54
C VAL A 10 9.32 58.47 -20.29
N LEU A 11 9.07 59.05 -19.11
CA LEU A 11 8.79 58.25 -17.91
C LEU A 11 7.47 57.48 -18.03
N SER A 12 6.41 58.11 -18.55
CA SER A 12 5.10 57.46 -18.69
C SER A 12 5.09 56.30 -19.68
N THR A 13 5.94 56.33 -20.72
CA THR A 13 6.06 55.23 -21.68
C THR A 13 6.80 54.01 -21.12
N TRP A 14 7.66 54.17 -20.11
CA TRP A 14 8.31 53.05 -19.42
C TRP A 14 7.38 52.29 -18.46
N PHE A 15 6.37 52.96 -17.89
CA PHE A 15 5.41 52.33 -16.97
C PHE A 15 4.35 51.45 -17.65
N ILE A 16 4.20 51.53 -18.98
CA ILE A 16 3.16 50.79 -19.72
C ILE A 16 3.63 49.37 -20.10
N SER A 17 4.92 49.06 -19.99
CA SER A 17 5.52 47.79 -20.46
C SER A 17 5.43 46.61 -19.48
N SER A 18 4.71 46.72 -18.36
CA SER A 18 4.63 45.66 -17.34
C SER A 18 3.35 44.80 -17.38
N SER A 19 2.53 44.91 -18.43
CA SER A 19 1.26 44.18 -18.57
C SER A 19 1.35 42.88 -19.38
N LEU A 20 2.46 42.15 -19.32
CA LEU A 20 2.62 40.87 -20.03
C LEU A 20 2.93 39.69 -19.10
N GLN A 21 2.13 38.63 -19.27
CA GLN A 21 2.35 37.23 -18.88
C GLN A 21 1.91 36.73 -17.49
N PHE A 22 0.67 37.01 -17.07
CA PHE A 22 0.01 36.15 -16.06
C PHE A 22 -0.71 34.92 -16.66
N GLY A 23 -0.73 34.75 -17.99
CA GLY A 23 -1.32 33.58 -18.65
C GLY A 23 -0.46 32.30 -18.61
N PHE A 24 0.81 32.38 -18.20
CA PHE A 24 1.65 31.20 -18.02
C PHE A 24 1.21 30.36 -16.80
N PHE A 25 0.81 31.03 -15.72
CA PHE A 25 0.30 30.35 -14.54
C PHE A 25 -1.02 29.63 -14.87
N ASP A 26 -1.96 30.27 -15.55
CA ASP A 26 -3.23 29.60 -15.93
C ASP A 26 -3.02 28.31 -16.73
N GLN A 27 -2.01 28.28 -17.63
CA GLN A 27 -1.70 27.08 -18.42
C GLN A 27 -0.90 26.02 -17.64
N MET A 28 -0.14 26.41 -16.61
CA MET A 28 0.56 25.47 -15.72
C MET A 28 -0.35 24.87 -14.64
N PHE A 29 -1.39 25.61 -14.21
CA PHE A 29 -2.39 25.16 -13.23
C PHE A 29 -3.64 24.54 -13.87
N GLY A 30 -3.96 24.90 -15.11
CA GLY A 30 -5.11 24.38 -15.86
C GLY A 30 -4.83 23.07 -16.61
N ASN A 31 -3.56 22.76 -16.87
CA ASN A 31 -3.18 21.44 -17.35
C ASN A 31 -2.94 20.57 -16.11
N GLN A 32 -3.99 19.85 -15.67
CA GLN A 32 -3.83 18.68 -14.81
C GLN A 32 -2.85 17.76 -15.50
N GLY A 33 -1.57 17.93 -15.17
CA GLY A 33 -0.55 16.97 -15.49
C GLY A 33 -1.08 15.66 -14.98
N HIS A 34 -1.28 14.72 -15.90
CA HIS A 34 -1.21 13.31 -15.62
C HIS A 34 0.20 13.05 -15.06
N GLN A 35 0.44 13.49 -13.81
CA GLN A 35 1.47 12.91 -12.98
C GLN A 35 1.06 11.45 -12.92
N GLN A 36 1.82 10.62 -13.61
CA GLN A 36 1.87 9.20 -13.36
C GLN A 36 2.14 9.07 -11.86
N GLN A 37 1.08 8.85 -11.08
CA GLN A 37 1.20 8.40 -9.71
C GLN A 37 1.92 7.07 -9.81
N GLN A 38 3.23 7.07 -9.52
CA GLN A 38 3.91 5.83 -9.24
C GLN A 38 3.12 5.14 -8.13
N PRO A 39 2.86 3.83 -8.24
CA PRO A 39 2.18 3.08 -7.19
C PRO A 39 2.91 3.33 -5.88
N GLN A 40 2.24 3.97 -4.94
CA GLN A 40 2.83 4.27 -3.64
C GLN A 40 2.86 2.97 -2.82
N ASN A 41 3.98 2.71 -2.14
CA ASN A 41 4.11 1.53 -1.29
C ASN A 41 3.03 1.50 -0.21
N VAL A 42 2.62 0.29 0.17
CA VAL A 42 1.72 0.07 1.31
C VAL A 42 2.35 0.70 2.57
N ARG A 43 1.50 1.30 3.41
CA ARG A 43 1.93 1.92 4.67
C ARG A 43 2.64 0.90 5.55
N SER A 44 3.72 1.30 6.23
CA SER A 44 4.48 0.45 7.16
C SER A 44 3.79 0.24 8.52
N ASP A 45 2.47 0.44 8.60
CA ASP A 45 1.68 0.30 9.82
C ASP A 45 0.61 -0.78 9.64
N SER A 46 0.02 -1.21 10.77
CA SER A 46 -1.05 -2.20 10.78
C SER A 46 -2.45 -1.60 10.60
N GLN A 47 -2.59 -0.28 10.42
CA GLN A 47 -3.91 0.39 10.45
C GLN A 47 -4.81 -0.08 9.33
N TRP A 48 -4.26 -0.27 8.13
CA TRP A 48 -5.01 -0.80 6.99
C TRP A 48 -5.57 -2.18 7.32
N TYR A 49 -4.72 -3.10 7.77
CA TYR A 49 -5.11 -4.46 8.12
C TYR A 49 -6.14 -4.49 9.26
N GLN A 50 -5.94 -3.70 10.31
CA GLN A 50 -6.85 -3.63 11.45
C GLN A 50 -8.25 -3.16 11.01
N SER A 51 -8.34 -2.17 10.13
CA SER A 51 -9.62 -1.71 9.59
C SER A 51 -10.36 -2.80 8.80
N GLN A 52 -9.62 -3.64 8.06
CA GLN A 52 -10.21 -4.76 7.31
C GLN A 52 -10.67 -5.89 8.25
N TYR A 53 -9.88 -6.18 9.29
CA TYR A 53 -10.23 -7.19 10.29
C TYR A 53 -11.48 -6.79 11.08
N GLU A 54 -11.56 -5.54 11.54
CA GLU A 54 -12.70 -5.02 12.31
C GLU A 54 -13.98 -4.87 11.45
N GLY A 55 -13.82 -4.62 10.14
CA GLY A 55 -14.94 -4.51 9.21
C GLY A 55 -15.49 -5.86 8.71
N ALA A 56 -14.78 -6.96 8.93
CA ALA A 56 -15.17 -8.27 8.43
C ALA A 56 -16.34 -8.87 9.24
N GLN A 57 -17.37 -9.35 8.55
CA GLN A 57 -18.51 -10.02 9.18
C GLN A 57 -18.27 -11.52 9.27
N CYS A 58 -18.14 -12.04 10.49
CA CYS A 58 -18.01 -13.47 10.74
C CYS A 58 -18.74 -13.84 12.05
N THR A 59 -19.53 -14.91 12.01
CA THR A 59 -20.31 -15.39 13.17
C THR A 59 -19.52 -16.36 14.06
N HIS A 60 -18.44 -16.93 13.52
CA HIS A 60 -17.60 -17.91 14.19
C HIS A 60 -16.20 -17.33 14.39
N TYR A 61 -15.16 -18.01 13.89
CA TYR A 61 -13.78 -17.59 14.02
C TYR A 61 -13.31 -16.88 12.75
N LEU A 62 -12.88 -15.63 12.90
CA LEU A 62 -12.23 -14.86 11.84
C LEU A 62 -10.72 -15.15 11.87
N CYS A 63 -10.19 -15.71 10.79
CA CYS A 63 -8.78 -16.01 10.66
C CYS A 63 -7.96 -14.72 10.51
N PRO A 64 -7.02 -14.41 11.40
CA PRO A 64 -6.25 -13.17 11.30
C PRO A 64 -5.40 -13.13 10.03
N GLY A 65 -4.74 -14.22 9.63
CA GLY A 65 -3.85 -14.20 8.47
C GLY A 65 -4.56 -13.99 7.13
N THR A 66 -5.84 -14.38 7.02
CA THR A 66 -6.53 -14.52 5.72
C THR A 66 -7.91 -13.87 5.66
N LEU A 67 -8.40 -13.33 6.79
CA LEU A 67 -9.75 -12.80 6.95
C LEU A 67 -10.86 -13.78 6.51
N SER A 68 -10.56 -15.08 6.56
CA SER A 68 -11.51 -16.15 6.27
C SER A 68 -12.39 -16.44 7.49
N CYS A 69 -13.70 -16.63 7.28
CA CYS A 69 -14.60 -17.03 8.35
C CYS A 69 -14.72 -18.56 8.42
N VAL A 70 -14.31 -19.17 9.53
CA VAL A 70 -14.26 -20.63 9.71
C VAL A 70 -14.86 -21.05 11.06
N HIS A 71 -15.15 -22.34 11.24
CA HIS A 71 -15.72 -22.85 12.49
C HIS A 71 -14.70 -22.96 13.64
N PHE A 72 -13.44 -23.31 13.35
CA PHE A 72 -12.40 -23.48 14.38
C PHE A 72 -11.05 -22.90 13.91
N PRO A 73 -10.17 -22.46 14.83
CA PRO A 73 -8.88 -21.86 14.47
C PRO A 73 -8.00 -22.74 13.56
N HIS A 74 -7.95 -24.05 13.80
CA HIS A 74 -7.22 -24.99 12.96
C HIS A 74 -7.81 -25.15 11.55
N HIS A 75 -9.00 -24.64 11.24
CA HIS A 75 -9.54 -24.63 9.87
C HIS A 75 -9.10 -23.43 9.05
N CYS A 76 -8.34 -22.50 9.63
CA CYS A 76 -7.85 -21.35 8.87
C CYS A 76 -6.98 -21.79 7.68
N PRO A 77 -7.22 -21.23 6.48
CA PRO A 77 -6.34 -21.46 5.34
C PRO A 77 -5.02 -20.71 5.55
N CYS A 78 -3.97 -21.17 4.86
CA CYS A 78 -2.72 -20.43 4.76
C CYS A 78 -2.89 -19.20 3.86
N ALA A 79 -2.10 -18.16 4.09
CA ALA A 79 -2.21 -16.90 3.36
C ALA A 79 -1.88 -17.07 1.88
N TRP A 80 -0.98 -18.01 1.57
CA TRP A 80 -0.62 -18.35 0.20
C TRP A 80 -0.69 -19.87 -0.04
N ASP A 81 -1.90 -20.41 -0.13
CA ASP A 81 -2.19 -21.83 -0.32
C ASP A 81 -1.45 -22.49 -1.52
N SER A 82 -1.09 -21.71 -2.53
CA SER A 82 -0.32 -22.19 -3.68
C SER A 82 1.14 -22.53 -3.33
N VAL A 83 1.76 -21.82 -2.38
CA VAL A 83 3.19 -21.92 -2.04
C VAL A 83 3.46 -22.27 -0.57
N GLU A 84 2.41 -22.40 0.24
CA GLU A 84 2.47 -22.79 1.64
C GLU A 84 1.78 -24.13 1.89
N ASP A 85 2.40 -24.96 2.73
CA ASP A 85 1.78 -26.14 3.32
C ASP A 85 1.37 -25.83 4.76
N LYS A 86 0.29 -26.49 5.19
CA LYS A 86 -0.24 -26.40 6.55
C LYS A 86 0.16 -27.62 7.37
N ALA A 87 0.61 -27.39 8.60
CA ALA A 87 0.92 -28.45 9.56
C ALA A 87 0.19 -28.18 10.89
N GLU A 88 -0.50 -29.19 11.41
CA GLU A 88 -1.18 -29.11 12.71
C GLU A 88 -0.19 -29.47 13.85
N LEU A 89 -0.12 -28.63 14.87
CA LEU A 89 0.81 -28.82 16.00
C LEU A 89 0.20 -29.62 17.16
N GLY A 90 -1.07 -30.00 17.04
CA GLY A 90 -1.89 -30.39 18.19
C GLY A 90 -2.52 -29.16 18.85
N ASP A 91 -3.45 -29.39 19.78
CA ASP A 91 -4.14 -28.34 20.54
C ASP A 91 -4.97 -27.35 19.69
N GLY A 92 -5.36 -27.76 18.49
CA GLY A 92 -6.19 -26.94 17.60
C GLY A 92 -5.44 -25.76 16.98
N ILE A 93 -4.11 -25.79 16.96
CA ILE A 93 -3.25 -24.80 16.31
C ILE A 93 -2.63 -25.41 15.05
N ALA A 94 -2.59 -24.62 13.99
CA ALA A 94 -1.91 -24.96 12.75
C ALA A 94 -0.90 -23.86 12.39
N ILE A 95 0.20 -24.25 11.76
CA ILE A 95 1.19 -23.34 11.19
C ILE A 95 1.24 -23.50 9.68
N CYS A 96 1.53 -22.41 9.00
CA CYS A 96 1.78 -22.36 7.58
C CYS A 96 3.27 -22.15 7.34
N GLY A 97 3.83 -22.90 6.42
CA GLY A 97 5.22 -22.73 6.01
C GLY A 97 5.38 -23.00 4.53
N SER A 98 6.43 -22.46 3.94
CA SER A 98 6.69 -22.63 2.52
C SER A 98 6.78 -24.12 2.14
N LYS A 99 6.24 -24.47 0.96
CA LYS A 99 6.40 -25.77 0.28
C LYS A 99 7.85 -26.04 -0.16
N SER A 100 8.85 -25.46 0.50
CA SER A 100 10.27 -25.43 0.12
C SER A 100 10.99 -26.80 0.17
N GLY A 101 10.22 -27.89 0.12
CA GLY A 101 10.71 -29.25 0.01
C GLY A 101 10.81 -29.74 -1.44
N TRP A 102 11.60 -30.79 -1.62
CA TRP A 102 11.71 -31.53 -2.88
C TRP A 102 10.55 -32.52 -3.07
N ALA A 103 9.72 -32.68 -2.03
CA ALA A 103 8.57 -33.57 -2.00
C ALA A 103 7.39 -32.94 -1.24
N GLU A 104 6.18 -33.30 -1.66
CA GLU A 104 4.93 -32.93 -0.99
C GLU A 104 4.91 -33.44 0.48
N GLY A 105 4.44 -32.60 1.41
CA GLY A 105 4.37 -32.96 2.83
C GLY A 105 5.70 -32.96 3.58
N GLU A 106 6.81 -32.57 2.94
CA GLU A 106 8.12 -32.46 3.61
C GLU A 106 8.09 -31.44 4.75
N PHE A 107 7.32 -30.35 4.60
CA PHE A 107 7.13 -29.35 5.65
C PHE A 107 6.50 -29.96 6.90
N ALA A 108 5.35 -30.64 6.77
CA ALA A 108 4.68 -31.30 7.89
C ALA A 108 5.59 -32.34 8.57
N ARG A 109 6.38 -33.10 7.80
CA ARG A 109 7.37 -34.04 8.34
C ARG A 109 8.44 -33.31 9.17
N LYS A 110 8.99 -32.20 8.66
CA LYS A 110 9.97 -31.39 9.41
C LYS A 110 9.36 -30.84 10.69
N VAL A 111 8.13 -30.35 10.65
CA VAL A 111 7.43 -29.85 11.84
C VAL A 111 7.28 -30.96 12.89
N GLU A 112 6.91 -32.17 12.48
CA GLU A 112 6.77 -33.32 13.39
C GLU A 112 8.13 -33.77 13.97
N LEU A 113 9.20 -33.76 13.17
CA LEU A 113 10.56 -34.04 13.67
C LEU A 113 11.04 -32.97 14.65
N ALA A 114 10.73 -31.69 14.38
CA ALA A 114 11.04 -30.57 15.28
C ALA A 114 10.36 -30.76 16.63
N ARG A 115 9.07 -31.11 16.61
CA ARG A 115 8.27 -31.38 17.81
C ARG A 115 8.85 -32.53 18.64
N LYS A 116 9.39 -33.54 17.98
CA LYS A 116 10.06 -34.68 18.63
C LYS A 116 11.51 -34.40 19.03
N GLY A 117 12.07 -33.24 18.67
CA GLY A 117 13.46 -32.88 18.97
C GLY A 117 14.51 -33.65 18.15
N VAL A 118 14.15 -34.12 16.96
CA VAL A 118 14.98 -35.00 16.10
C VAL A 118 15.13 -34.47 14.68
N LEU A 119 15.12 -33.14 14.52
CA LEU A 119 15.20 -32.46 13.22
C LEU A 119 16.57 -32.59 12.55
#